data_AF-M5EX60-F1
#
_entry.id   AF-M5EX60-F1
#
_cell.length_a   1.000
_cell.length_b   1.000
_cell.length_c   1.000
_cell.angle_alpha   90.00
_cell.angle_beta   90.00
_cell.angle_gamma   90.00
#
_symmetry.space_group_name_H-M   'P 1'
#
loop_
_entity.id
_entity.type
_entity.pdbx_description
1 polymer ?
#
loop_
_entity_poly.entity_id
_entity_poly.type
_entity_poly.pdbx_seq_one_letter_code
_entity_poly.pdbx_strand_id
1 'polypeptide(L)'
;MARRRSSPGFLGMFGRSSDLRQLDAALRGVDLHPALVPEGVKLTIVNLMKDQWSDEPPPQAYPSVARLFGYCIAGPEAFERSNGRENMLDAERRIEAALEAGDSFDAQIVLMTLHAKLISAEVVERYGLSAD
;
A
#
# COMPACT_ATOMS: atom_id res chain seq x y z
N MET A 1 -17.76 14.30 17.87
CA MET A 1 -16.35 14.65 17.54
C MET A 1 -16.34 15.25 16.15
N ALA A 2 -15.80 16.47 16.01
CA ALA A 2 -15.96 17.29 14.82
C ALA A 2 -15.09 16.77 13.66
N ARG A 3 -15.75 16.39 12.55
CA ARG A 3 -15.15 16.06 11.26
C ARG A 3 -14.43 17.31 10.73
N ARG A 4 -13.10 17.32 10.77
CA ARG A 4 -12.30 18.47 10.33
C ARG A 4 -12.40 18.57 8.81
N ARG A 5 -13.00 19.68 8.36
CA ARG A 5 -13.20 20.02 6.95
C ARG A 5 -11.85 20.07 6.25
N SER A 6 -11.67 19.23 5.24
CA SER A 6 -10.59 19.31 4.25
C SER A 6 -10.54 20.75 3.72
N SER A 7 -9.40 21.41 3.85
CA SER A 7 -9.19 22.77 3.35
C SER A 7 -9.38 22.79 1.82
N PRO A 8 -10.28 23.64 1.29
CA PRO A 8 -10.58 23.66 -0.14
C PRO A 8 -9.52 24.47 -0.89
N GLY A 9 -8.91 23.86 -1.91
CA GLY A 9 -8.17 24.55 -2.98
C GLY A 9 -6.75 24.98 -2.63
N PHE A 10 -5.80 24.68 -3.52
CA PHE A 10 -4.39 25.06 -3.50
C PHE A 10 -3.46 24.37 -2.47
N LEU A 11 -3.67 24.42 -1.15
CA LEU A 11 -2.69 23.81 -0.21
C LEU A 11 -2.70 22.27 -0.21
N GLY A 12 -3.84 21.64 -0.50
CA GLY A 12 -3.96 20.17 -0.58
C GLY A 12 -3.37 19.55 -1.85
N MET A 13 -3.19 20.34 -2.93
CA MET A 13 -2.67 19.83 -4.20
C MET A 13 -1.15 19.64 -4.16
N PHE A 14 -0.42 20.53 -3.49
CA PHE A 14 1.03 20.43 -3.30
C PHE A 14 1.43 19.24 -2.43
N GLY A 15 0.68 18.98 -1.34
CA GLY A 15 0.85 17.78 -0.51
C GLY A 15 0.56 16.51 -1.31
N ARG A 16 -0.59 16.44 -2.00
CA ARG A 16 -0.95 15.26 -2.80
C ARG A 16 0.07 14.93 -3.90
N SER A 17 0.62 15.95 -4.56
CA SER A 17 1.67 15.76 -5.56
C SER A 17 2.99 15.32 -4.93
N SER A 18 3.29 15.76 -3.71
CA SER A 18 4.45 15.30 -2.93
C SER A 18 4.30 13.83 -2.52
N ASP A 19 3.17 13.46 -1.94
CA ASP A 19 2.91 12.09 -1.49
C ASP A 19 2.96 11.09 -2.64
N LEU A 20 2.40 11.45 -3.80
CA LEU A 20 2.49 10.62 -5.00
C LEU A 20 3.94 10.44 -5.46
N ARG A 21 4.79 11.47 -5.38
CA ARG A 21 6.21 11.34 -5.71
C ARG A 21 6.94 10.45 -4.69
N GLN A 22 6.62 10.58 -3.40
CA GLN A 22 7.20 9.74 -2.36
C GLN A 22 6.78 8.28 -2.54
N LEU A 23 5.50 8.03 -2.83
CA LEU A 23 4.99 6.70 -3.14
C LEU A 23 5.64 6.13 -4.41
N ASP A 24 5.68 6.89 -5.51
CA ASP A 24 6.32 6.47 -6.76
C ASP A 24 7.83 6.15 -6.55
N ALA A 25 8.53 6.88 -5.69
CA ALA A 25 9.91 6.59 -5.33
C ALA A 25 10.02 5.30 -4.50
N ALA A 26 9.12 5.10 -3.53
CA ALA A 26 9.07 3.90 -2.71
C ALA A 26 8.71 2.64 -3.52
N LEU A 27 7.79 2.74 -4.48
CA LEU A 27 7.43 1.65 -5.40
C LEU A 27 8.64 1.22 -6.24
N ARG A 28 9.40 2.17 -6.80
CA ARG A 28 10.66 1.85 -7.49
C ARG A 28 11.66 1.18 -6.56
N GLY A 29 11.71 1.61 -5.30
CA GLY A 29 12.58 1.03 -4.28
C GLY A 29 12.28 -0.43 -3.96
N VAL A 30 11.12 -0.95 -4.34
CA VAL A 30 10.73 -2.36 -4.16
C VAL A 30 10.60 -3.15 -5.47
N ASP A 31 11.26 -2.64 -6.53
CA ASP A 31 11.24 -3.22 -7.89
C ASP A 31 9.84 -3.24 -8.55
N LEU A 32 8.95 -2.34 -8.13
CA LEU A 32 7.64 -2.14 -8.76
C LEU A 32 7.63 -0.82 -9.53
N HIS A 33 7.62 -0.89 -10.85
CA HIS A 33 7.59 0.32 -11.68
C HIS A 33 6.23 1.06 -11.52
N PRO A 34 6.21 2.36 -11.14
CA PRO A 34 4.96 3.06 -10.83
C PRO A 34 3.95 3.15 -11.97
N ALA A 35 4.40 3.05 -13.23
CA ALA A 35 3.51 3.02 -14.39
C ALA A 35 2.67 1.73 -14.51
N LEU A 36 3.04 0.68 -13.78
CA LEU A 36 2.24 -0.55 -13.69
C LEU A 36 1.08 -0.42 -12.69
N VAL A 37 1.09 0.65 -11.88
CA VAL A 37 0.09 0.91 -10.86
C VAL A 37 -0.90 1.97 -11.36
N PRO A 38 -2.20 1.65 -11.49
CA PRO A 38 -3.20 2.64 -11.87
C PRO A 38 -3.17 3.88 -10.97
N GLU A 39 -3.31 5.06 -11.55
CA GLU A 39 -3.26 6.32 -10.80
C GLU A 39 -4.32 6.38 -9.68
N GLY A 40 -5.51 5.83 -9.93
CA GLY A 40 -6.58 5.71 -8.93
C GLY A 40 -6.15 4.89 -7.72
N VAL A 41 -5.38 3.82 -7.91
CA VAL A 41 -4.85 2.98 -6.82
C VAL A 41 -3.82 3.74 -6.00
N LYS A 42 -2.89 4.45 -6.63
CA LYS A 42 -1.90 5.29 -5.92
C LYS A 42 -2.57 6.38 -5.09
N LEU A 43 -3.61 7.02 -5.63
CA LEU A 43 -4.41 8.00 -4.92
C LEU A 43 -5.13 7.39 -3.71
N THR A 44 -5.70 6.19 -3.86
CA THR A 44 -6.31 5.47 -2.74
C THR A 44 -5.29 5.17 -1.66
N ILE A 45 -4.10 4.67 -2.02
CA ILE A 45 -3.01 4.40 -1.05
C ILE A 45 -2.65 5.69 -0.28
N VAL A 46 -2.42 6.80 -0.98
CA VAL A 46 -2.08 8.08 -0.33
C VAL A 46 -3.21 8.56 0.60
N ASN A 47 -4.47 8.36 0.23
CA ASN A 47 -5.61 8.72 1.08
C ASN A 47 -5.65 7.84 2.34
N LEU A 48 -5.49 6.52 2.19
CA LEU A 48 -5.42 5.59 3.33
C LEU A 48 -4.27 5.96 4.28
N MET A 49 -3.11 6.35 3.74
CA MET A 49 -2.00 6.82 4.57
C MET A 49 -2.40 8.08 5.36
N LYS A 50 -3.05 9.06 4.73
CA LYS A 50 -3.52 10.27 5.43
C LYS A 50 -4.57 10.00 6.50
N ASP A 51 -5.34 8.94 6.36
CA ASP A 51 -6.31 8.55 7.39
C ASP A 51 -5.62 7.85 8.58
N GLN A 52 -4.48 7.18 8.33
CA GLN A 52 -3.68 6.51 9.36
C GLN A 52 -2.84 7.48 10.22
N TRP A 53 -2.35 8.58 9.65
CA TRP A 53 -1.58 9.60 10.37
C TRP A 53 -2.38 10.89 10.55
N SER A 54 -2.45 11.41 11.77
CA SER A 54 -3.18 12.65 12.08
C SER A 54 -2.63 13.88 11.35
N ASP A 55 -1.34 13.84 10.99
CA ASP A 55 -0.60 14.86 10.26
C ASP A 55 -0.05 14.26 8.94
N GLU A 56 1.03 14.81 8.39
CA GLU A 56 1.67 14.29 7.18
C GLU A 56 2.33 12.91 7.45
N PRO A 57 2.12 11.90 6.59
CA PRO A 57 2.78 10.61 6.74
C PRO A 57 4.30 10.79 6.77
N PRO A 58 5.01 10.19 7.74
CA PRO A 58 6.45 10.37 7.83
C PRO A 58 7.15 9.68 6.65
N PRO A 59 8.32 10.17 6.16
CA PRO A 59 8.95 9.64 4.95
C PRO A 59 9.21 8.13 4.96
N GLN A 60 9.49 7.55 6.13
CA GLN A 60 9.69 6.11 6.30
C GLN A 60 8.42 5.26 6.14
N ALA A 61 7.23 5.87 6.15
CA ALA A 61 5.97 5.16 5.93
C ALA A 61 5.85 4.68 4.48
N TYR A 62 6.29 5.47 3.50
CA TYR A 62 6.15 5.13 2.08
C TYR A 62 6.87 3.84 1.68
N PRO A 63 8.16 3.61 2.05
CA PRO A 63 8.81 2.31 1.80
C PRO A 63 8.11 1.14 2.48
N SER A 64 7.57 1.34 3.69
CA SER A 64 6.85 0.28 4.41
C SER A 64 5.56 -0.12 3.69
N VAL A 65 4.79 0.86 3.21
CA VAL A 65 3.57 0.64 2.42
C VAL A 65 3.91 0.00 1.07
N ALA A 66 4.93 0.51 0.38
CA ALA A 66 5.37 -0.02 -0.90
C ALA A 66 5.82 -1.49 -0.80
N ARG A 67 6.47 -1.91 0.29
CA ARG A 67 6.85 -3.32 0.49
C ARG A 67 5.63 -4.25 0.56
N LEU A 68 4.64 -3.92 1.39
CA LEU A 68 3.43 -4.73 1.49
C LEU A 68 2.68 -4.78 0.14
N PHE A 69 2.45 -3.61 -0.45
CA PHE A 69 1.77 -3.50 -1.73
C PHE A 69 2.52 -4.22 -2.88
N GLY A 70 3.84 -4.06 -2.92
CA GLY A 70 4.72 -4.73 -3.87
C GLY A 70 4.71 -6.24 -3.73
N TYR A 71 4.70 -6.76 -2.49
CA TYR A 71 4.55 -8.18 -2.23
C TYR A 71 3.20 -8.71 -2.75
N CYS A 72 2.10 -7.99 -2.48
CA CYS A 72 0.78 -8.38 -2.97
C CYS A 72 0.73 -8.48 -4.49
N ILE A 73 1.43 -7.61 -5.23
CA ILE A 73 1.46 -7.61 -6.70
C ILE A 73 2.42 -8.67 -7.26
N ALA A 74 3.65 -8.70 -6.76
CA ALA A 74 4.71 -9.54 -7.32
C ALA A 74 4.54 -11.02 -6.93
N GLY A 75 4.00 -11.28 -5.75
CA GLY A 75 4.00 -12.59 -5.12
C GLY A 75 5.34 -12.94 -4.45
N PRO A 76 5.34 -14.01 -3.65
CA PRO A 76 6.43 -14.36 -2.74
C PRO A 76 7.79 -14.53 -3.42
N GLU A 77 7.86 -15.37 -4.46
CA GLU A 77 9.13 -15.69 -5.11
C GLU A 77 9.74 -14.48 -5.83
N ALA A 78 8.94 -13.74 -6.59
CA ALA A 78 9.41 -12.56 -7.31
C ALA A 78 9.81 -11.45 -6.34
N PHE A 79 9.05 -11.26 -5.27
CA PHE A 79 9.36 -10.27 -4.25
C PHE A 79 10.65 -10.60 -3.49
N GLU A 80 10.84 -11.85 -3.05
CA GLU A 80 12.07 -12.29 -2.36
C GLU A 80 13.32 -12.08 -3.24
N ARG A 81 13.23 -12.37 -4.54
CA ARG A 81 14.37 -12.18 -5.46
C ARG A 81 14.84 -10.72 -5.54
N SER A 82 13.92 -9.77 -5.56
CA SER A 82 14.27 -8.34 -5.72
C SER A 82 14.47 -7.61 -4.40
N ASN A 83 13.80 -8.04 -3.32
CA ASN A 83 13.74 -7.32 -2.05
C ASN A 83 14.41 -8.07 -0.89
N GLY A 84 14.76 -9.34 -1.07
CA GLY A 84 15.36 -10.18 -0.04
C GLY A 84 14.35 -10.84 0.89
N ARG A 85 14.81 -11.92 1.54
CA ARG A 85 14.00 -12.79 2.38
C ARG A 85 13.38 -12.10 3.59
N GLU A 86 14.12 -11.20 4.24
CA GLU A 86 13.63 -10.51 5.44
C GLU A 86 12.41 -9.63 5.13
N ASN A 87 12.46 -8.88 4.03
CA ASN A 87 11.33 -8.05 3.59
C ASN A 87 10.13 -8.90 3.18
N MET A 88 10.37 -10.07 2.56
CA MET A 88 9.31 -11.02 2.23
C MET A 88 8.62 -11.53 3.49
N LEU A 89 9.38 -12.05 4.47
CA LEU A 89 8.84 -12.53 5.75
C LEU A 89 8.11 -11.43 6.54
N ASP A 90 8.59 -10.18 6.48
CA ASP A 90 7.89 -9.06 7.09
C ASP A 90 6.51 -8.82 6.45
N ALA A 91 6.44 -8.84 5.11
CA ALA A 91 5.18 -8.69 4.39
C ALA A 91 4.20 -9.84 4.70
N GLU A 92 4.69 -11.08 4.78
CA GLU A 92 3.88 -12.25 5.15
C GLU A 92 3.25 -12.09 6.54
N ARG A 93 4.07 -11.76 7.55
CA ARG A 93 3.57 -11.52 8.91
C ARG A 93 2.54 -10.39 8.99
N ARG A 94 2.73 -9.33 8.18
CA ARG A 94 1.78 -8.21 8.12
C ARG A 94 0.45 -8.62 7.51
N ILE A 95 0.45 -9.46 6.48
CA ILE A 95 -0.79 -10.00 5.90
C ILE A 95 -1.52 -10.88 6.92
N GLU A 96 -0.81 -11.76 7.61
CA GLU A 96 -1.40 -12.60 8.66
C GLU A 96 -2.05 -11.75 9.76
N ALA A 97 -1.33 -10.76 10.29
CA ALA A 97 -1.88 -9.83 11.28
C ALA A 97 -3.06 -9.01 10.74
N ALA A 98 -3.03 -8.63 9.46
CA ALA A 98 -4.12 -7.90 8.82
C ALA A 98 -5.39 -8.75 8.71
N LEU A 99 -5.26 -10.04 8.42
CA LEU A 99 -6.37 -10.99 8.38
C LEU A 99 -6.98 -11.23 9.75
N GLU A 100 -6.16 -11.30 10.80
CA GLU A 100 -6.65 -11.41 12.18
C GLU A 100 -7.40 -10.16 12.64
N ALA A 101 -6.91 -8.96 12.30
CA ALA A 101 -7.52 -7.70 12.68
C ALA A 101 -8.79 -7.36 11.86
N GLY A 102 -8.83 -7.73 10.58
CA GLY A 102 -9.97 -7.55 9.68
C GLY A 102 -10.13 -6.15 9.08
N ASP A 103 -9.83 -5.07 9.82
CA ASP A 103 -10.03 -3.68 9.35
C ASP A 103 -8.78 -2.77 9.47
N SER A 104 -7.63 -3.37 9.78
CA SER A 104 -6.35 -2.66 9.89
C SER A 104 -5.97 -1.93 8.60
N PHE A 105 -5.07 -0.94 8.70
CA PHE A 105 -4.54 -0.24 7.54
C PHE A 105 -3.91 -1.21 6.51
N ASP A 106 -3.20 -2.23 6.96
CA ASP A 106 -2.65 -3.27 6.09
C ASP A 106 -3.76 -4.11 5.43
N ALA A 107 -4.85 -4.42 6.14
CA ALA A 107 -6.01 -5.10 5.56
C ALA A 107 -6.65 -4.27 4.45
N GLN A 108 -6.74 -2.95 4.63
CA GLN A 108 -7.26 -2.03 3.62
C GLN A 108 -6.37 -1.98 2.37
N ILE A 109 -5.05 -2.05 2.52
CA ILE A 109 -4.10 -2.16 1.39
C ILE A 109 -4.30 -3.48 0.64
N VAL A 110 -4.38 -4.60 1.36
CA VAL A 110 -4.58 -5.94 0.75
C VAL A 110 -5.91 -5.99 0.00
N LEU A 111 -7.01 -5.57 0.65
CA LEU A 111 -8.36 -5.56 0.08
C LEU A 111 -8.45 -4.65 -1.15
N MET A 112 -7.84 -3.47 -1.10
CA MET A 112 -7.77 -2.56 -2.25
C MET A 112 -7.03 -3.21 -3.43
N THR A 113 -5.91 -3.88 -3.15
CA THR A 113 -5.10 -4.55 -4.20
C THR A 113 -5.88 -5.70 -4.84
N LEU A 114 -6.66 -6.44 -4.04
CA LEU A 114 -7.58 -7.48 -4.49
C LEU A 114 -8.70 -6.90 -5.38
N HIS A 115 -9.42 -5.87 -4.93
CA HIS A 115 -10.48 -5.23 -5.72
C HIS A 115 -9.98 -4.58 -7.02
N ALA A 116 -8.75 -4.03 -6.99
CA ALA A 116 -8.10 -3.48 -8.17
C ALA A 116 -7.66 -4.56 -9.18
N LYS A 117 -7.80 -5.86 -8.84
CA LYS A 117 -7.32 -7.01 -9.62
C LYS A 117 -5.83 -6.96 -9.92
N LEU A 118 -5.06 -6.39 -8.98
CA LEU A 118 -3.61 -6.27 -9.06
C LEU A 118 -2.89 -7.36 -8.26
N ILE A 119 -3.60 -8.01 -7.34
CA ILE A 119 -3.02 -9.01 -6.46
C ILE A 119 -2.62 -10.28 -7.23
N SER A 120 -1.47 -10.83 -6.89
CA SER A 120 -1.00 -12.10 -7.45
C SER A 120 -1.92 -13.26 -7.03
N ALA A 121 -2.18 -14.17 -7.96
CA ALA A 121 -2.96 -15.38 -7.70
C ALA A 121 -2.34 -16.25 -6.60
N GLU A 122 -1.01 -16.29 -6.51
CA GLU A 122 -0.29 -17.04 -5.49
C GLU A 122 -0.57 -16.48 -4.09
N VAL A 123 -0.65 -15.15 -3.95
CA VAL A 123 -0.98 -14.49 -2.67
C VAL A 123 -2.44 -14.76 -2.30
N VAL A 124 -3.35 -14.72 -3.28
CA VAL A 124 -4.76 -15.05 -3.06
C VAL A 124 -4.92 -16.49 -2.55
N GLU A 125 -4.28 -17.45 -3.21
CA GLU A 125 -4.33 -18.86 -2.83
C GLU A 125 -3.70 -19.11 -1.46
N ARG A 126 -2.51 -18.54 -1.20
CA ARG A 126 -1.78 -18.72 0.06
C ARG A 126 -2.58 -18.26 1.27
N TYR A 127 -3.29 -17.14 1.15
CA TYR A 127 -4.00 -16.51 2.27
C TYR A 127 -5.53 -16.67 2.23
N GLY A 128 -6.08 -17.37 1.22
CA GLY A 128 -7.51 -17.57 1.08
C GLY A 128 -8.29 -16.26 0.90
N LEU A 129 -7.73 -15.28 0.19
CA LEU A 129 -8.31 -13.93 0.07
C LEU A 129 -9.56 -13.95 -0.81
N SER A 130 -10.62 -13.27 -0.37
CA SER A 130 -11.82 -13.00 -1.17
C SER A 130 -12.34 -11.59 -0.94
N ALA A 131 -13.05 -11.07 -1.95
CA ALA A 131 -13.64 -9.73 -2.01
C ALA A 131 -15.17 -9.77 -2.19
N ASP A 132 -15.78 -10.95 -1.97
CA ASP A 132 -17.22 -11.19 -2.06
C ASP A 132 -18.02 -10.64 -0.86
#